data_AF-A0A8S1DRQ0-F1
#
_entry.id   AF-A0A8S1DRQ0-F1
#
_cell.length_a   1.000
_cell.length_b   1.000
_cell.length_c   1.000
_cell.angle_alpha   90.00
_cell.angle_beta   90.00
_cell.angle_gamma   90.00
#
_symmetry.space_group_name_H-M   'P 1'
#
loop_
_entity.id
_entity.type
_entity.pdbx_description
1 polymer ?
#
loop_
_entity_poly.entity_id
_entity_poly.type
_entity_poly.pdbx_seq_one_letter_code
_entity_poly.pdbx_strand_id
1 'polypeptide(L)'
;MELFILNAAGKQNDECFASICSESSMFVSQRRFILKTCGTTTPLQCLEPLLLLVTKYAGFDAVEDVYYSRKNYKRPELQQSPHCNFEQEVAVLDSFFKDGAAYCLGSVNRDCWYLYTLHPLRGPRRGTTEPDQTLEIMMTDLDPEIMSIFTREECSSAAEATLRSGIDKLLPDMIIDDYLFEPCGYSMNGISKTEEGPKLASVSITISF
;
A
#
# COMPACT_ATOMS: atom_id res chain seq x y z
N MET A 1 0.58 16.51 -5.40
CA MET A 1 0.89 16.17 -4.00
C MET A 1 2.22 15.44 -4.02
N GLU A 2 3.22 15.93 -3.32
CA GLU A 2 4.53 15.25 -3.22
C GLU A 2 4.47 14.20 -2.09
N LEU A 3 5.07 13.03 -2.32
CA LEU A 3 5.19 11.98 -1.32
C LEU A 3 6.34 12.34 -0.38
N PHE A 4 6.03 12.61 0.89
CA PHE A 4 7.05 12.83 1.92
C PHE A 4 7.05 11.66 2.90
N ILE A 5 8.25 11.20 3.30
CA ILE A 5 8.38 10.24 4.40
C ILE A 5 8.13 11.01 5.69
N LEU A 6 7.02 10.69 6.39
CA LEU A 6 6.63 11.39 7.61
C LEU A 6 7.50 10.97 8.80
N ASN A 7 7.88 9.69 8.82
CA ASN A 7 8.80 9.15 9.81
C ASN A 7 10.01 8.53 9.10
N ALA A 8 11.07 9.34 8.90
CA ALA A 8 12.29 8.90 8.23
C ALA A 8 13.03 7.79 8.99
N ALA A 9 12.75 7.60 10.29
CA ALA A 9 13.31 6.50 11.07
C ALA A 9 12.57 5.17 10.84
N GLY A 10 11.28 5.23 10.45
CA GLY A 10 10.42 4.06 10.25
C GLY A 10 10.41 3.08 11.42
N LYS A 11 10.00 1.84 11.15
CA LYS A 11 10.22 0.66 12.01
C LYS A 11 10.90 -0.41 11.19
N GLN A 12 11.79 -1.16 11.84
CA GLN A 12 12.48 -2.27 11.19
C GLN A 12 12.61 -3.45 12.14
N ASN A 13 12.65 -4.63 11.56
CA ASN A 13 13.16 -5.86 12.17
C ASN A 13 14.18 -6.49 11.20
N ASP A 14 14.63 -7.71 11.45
CA ASP A 14 15.65 -8.37 10.63
C ASP A 14 15.16 -8.72 9.21
N GLU A 15 13.86 -8.71 8.97
CA GLU A 15 13.24 -9.13 7.71
C GLU A 15 12.71 -7.97 6.86
N CYS A 16 12.29 -6.88 7.50
CA CYS A 16 11.62 -5.78 6.82
C CYS A 16 11.85 -4.41 7.47
N PHE A 17 11.79 -3.38 6.63
CA PHE A 17 11.68 -1.97 6.98
C PHE A 17 10.30 -1.47 6.55
N ALA A 18 9.63 -0.71 7.40
CA ALA A 18 8.34 -0.09 7.15
C ALA A 18 8.39 1.40 7.47
N SER A 19 7.81 2.24 6.61
CA SER A 19 7.67 3.67 6.86
C SER A 19 6.31 4.19 6.47
N ILE A 20 5.79 5.12 7.28
CA ILE A 20 4.62 5.92 6.92
C ILE A 20 5.10 7.14 6.12
N CYS A 21 4.52 7.30 4.95
CA CYS A 21 4.64 8.48 4.11
C CYS A 21 3.33 9.28 4.18
N SER A 22 3.29 10.52 3.67
CA SER A 22 2.13 11.43 3.68
C SER A 22 0.85 10.74 3.18
N GLU A 23 0.12 10.08 4.10
CA GLU A 23 -1.02 9.18 3.90
C GLU A 23 -0.74 7.88 3.12
N SER A 24 0.51 7.43 3.07
CA SER A 24 0.97 6.29 2.28
C SER A 24 1.79 5.32 3.14
N SER A 25 1.90 4.07 2.72
CA SER A 25 2.70 3.04 3.40
C SER A 25 3.72 2.45 2.45
N MET A 26 4.94 2.31 2.91
CA MET A 26 6.02 1.66 2.18
C MET A 26 6.63 0.55 3.03
N PHE A 27 6.80 -0.64 2.45
CA PHE A 27 7.49 -1.77 3.05
C PHE A 27 8.60 -2.26 2.12
N VAL A 28 9.77 -2.48 2.69
CA VAL A 28 10.95 -2.98 1.98
C VAL A 28 11.47 -4.20 2.74
N SER A 29 11.56 -5.33 2.06
CA SER A 29 12.16 -6.57 2.57
C SER A 29 13.22 -7.07 1.58
N GLN A 30 13.89 -8.18 1.88
CA GLN A 30 15.01 -8.67 1.07
C GLN A 30 14.69 -8.79 -0.43
N ARG A 31 13.48 -9.23 -0.79
CA ARG A 31 13.07 -9.46 -2.19
C ARG A 31 11.68 -8.91 -2.55
N ARG A 32 11.03 -8.19 -1.64
CA ARG A 32 9.69 -7.65 -1.85
C ARG A 32 9.63 -6.17 -1.46
N PHE A 33 9.09 -5.37 -2.38
CA PHE A 33 8.81 -3.96 -2.21
C PHE A 33 7.30 -3.73 -2.32
N ILE A 34 6.70 -3.05 -1.34
CA ILE A 34 5.29 -2.70 -1.34
C ILE A 34 5.19 -1.18 -1.16
N LEU A 35 4.47 -0.52 -2.07
CA LEU A 35 4.15 0.89 -1.98
C LEU A 35 2.65 1.07 -2.19
N LYS A 36 1.99 1.62 -1.16
CA LYS A 36 0.58 1.99 -1.21
C LYS A 36 0.48 3.48 -1.02
N THR A 37 -0.07 4.17 -2.01
CA THR A 37 -0.32 5.62 -1.95
C THR A 37 -1.79 5.94 -2.13
N CYS A 38 -2.18 7.16 -1.75
CA CYS A 38 -3.54 7.66 -1.89
C CYS A 38 -3.56 9.06 -2.55
N GLY A 39 -4.72 9.71 -2.54
CA GLY A 39 -4.88 11.07 -3.07
C GLY A 39 -4.70 11.12 -4.60
N THR A 40 -3.87 12.05 -5.05
CA THR A 40 -3.53 12.28 -6.47
C THR A 40 -2.07 11.98 -6.78
N THR A 41 -1.44 11.15 -5.95
CA THR A 41 -0.07 10.66 -6.17
C THR A 41 -0.01 9.78 -7.41
N THR A 42 1.17 9.69 -8.03
CA THR A 42 1.40 9.01 -9.30
C THR A 42 2.35 7.81 -9.12
N PRO A 43 1.95 6.74 -8.41
CA PRO A 43 2.85 5.66 -8.00
C PRO A 43 3.56 4.97 -9.16
N LEU A 44 2.97 4.90 -10.35
CA LEU A 44 3.65 4.28 -11.51
C LEU A 44 4.85 5.09 -12.01
N GLN A 45 4.94 6.38 -11.71
CA GLN A 45 6.10 7.21 -12.09
C GLN A 45 7.34 6.87 -11.26
N CYS A 46 7.21 6.21 -10.10
CA CYS A 46 8.38 5.80 -9.32
C CYS A 46 8.97 4.45 -9.79
N LEU A 47 8.34 3.76 -10.74
CA LEU A 47 8.74 2.41 -11.13
C LEU A 47 10.12 2.37 -11.78
N GLU A 48 10.39 3.25 -12.75
CA GLU A 48 11.71 3.34 -13.39
C GLU A 48 12.84 3.64 -12.39
N PRO A 49 12.78 4.72 -11.57
CA PRO A 49 13.82 4.98 -10.59
C PRO A 49 13.94 3.86 -9.55
N LEU A 50 12.84 3.23 -9.14
CA LEU A 50 12.89 2.08 -8.23
C LEU A 50 13.69 0.91 -8.84
N LEU A 51 13.41 0.52 -10.09
CA LEU A 51 14.12 -0.58 -10.76
C LEU A 51 15.62 -0.28 -10.92
N LEU A 52 15.98 0.98 -11.18
CA LEU A 52 17.38 1.42 -11.22
C LEU A 52 18.06 1.28 -9.86
N LEU A 53 17.38 1.70 -8.77
CA LEU A 53 17.91 1.58 -7.42
C LEU A 53 18.06 0.11 -7.00
N VAL A 54 17.08 -0.73 -7.30
CA VAL A 54 17.10 -2.17 -7.00
C VAL A 54 18.26 -2.85 -7.72
N THR A 55 18.44 -2.59 -9.01
CA THR A 55 19.59 -3.12 -9.76
C THR A 55 20.92 -2.65 -9.16
N LYS A 56 21.03 -1.34 -8.87
CA LYS A 56 22.28 -0.73 -8.42
C LYS A 56 22.70 -1.18 -7.01
N TYR A 57 21.76 -1.26 -6.08
CA TYR A 57 22.06 -1.47 -4.66
C TYR A 57 21.80 -2.89 -4.17
N ALA A 58 20.83 -3.60 -4.76
CA ALA A 58 20.48 -4.97 -4.37
C ALA A 58 20.96 -6.02 -5.40
N GLY A 59 21.35 -5.59 -6.61
CA GLY A 59 21.86 -6.49 -7.65
C GLY A 59 20.79 -7.36 -8.32
N PHE A 60 19.51 -7.08 -8.09
CA PHE A 60 18.41 -7.76 -8.79
C PHE A 60 18.13 -7.09 -10.14
N ASP A 61 18.21 -7.86 -11.22
CA ASP A 61 18.03 -7.41 -12.60
C ASP A 61 16.76 -7.99 -13.27
N ALA A 62 16.00 -8.79 -12.53
CA ALA A 62 14.75 -9.41 -12.98
C ALA A 62 13.66 -9.28 -11.92
N VAL A 63 12.43 -9.02 -12.36
CA VAL A 63 11.24 -9.01 -11.51
C VAL A 63 10.54 -10.35 -11.63
N GLU A 64 10.32 -10.99 -10.47
CA GLU A 64 9.65 -12.30 -10.38
C GLU A 64 8.13 -12.16 -10.47
N ASP A 65 7.56 -11.29 -9.64
CA ASP A 65 6.12 -11.03 -9.58
C ASP A 65 5.84 -9.52 -9.56
N VAL A 66 4.73 -9.12 -10.19
CA VAL A 66 4.17 -7.77 -10.11
C VAL A 66 2.70 -7.87 -9.73
N TYR A 67 2.29 -7.04 -8.78
CA TYR A 67 0.89 -6.82 -8.46
C TYR A 67 0.68 -5.31 -8.36
N TYR A 68 0.02 -4.75 -9.37
CA TYR A 68 -0.48 -3.38 -9.32
C TYR A 68 -2.00 -3.45 -9.23
N SER A 69 -2.56 -2.97 -8.13
CA SER A 69 -4.00 -3.04 -7.90
C SER A 69 -4.56 -1.75 -7.33
N ARG A 70 -5.83 -1.51 -7.59
CA ARG A 70 -6.62 -0.46 -6.94
C ARG A 70 -8.11 -0.71 -7.07
N LYS A 71 -8.87 -0.25 -6.09
CA LYS A 71 -10.32 -0.08 -6.25
C LYS A 71 -10.61 1.05 -7.23
N ASN A 72 -11.79 1.03 -7.86
CA ASN A 72 -12.29 2.17 -8.62
C ASN A 72 -12.30 3.45 -7.76
N TYR A 73 -11.80 4.55 -8.33
CA TYR A 73 -11.75 5.84 -7.65
C TYR A 73 -13.15 6.41 -7.42
N LYS A 74 -13.35 7.08 -6.29
CA LYS A 74 -14.57 7.87 -6.05
C LYS A 74 -14.69 9.05 -7.01
N ARG A 75 -13.55 9.64 -7.38
CA ARG A 75 -13.42 10.83 -8.25
C ARG A 75 -12.28 10.65 -9.26
N PRO A 76 -12.45 9.80 -10.29
CA PRO A 76 -11.39 9.51 -11.27
C PRO A 76 -10.94 10.76 -12.03
N GLU A 77 -11.79 11.78 -12.18
CA GLU A 77 -11.49 13.03 -12.87
C GLU A 77 -10.43 13.89 -12.19
N LEU A 78 -10.13 13.64 -10.91
CA LEU A 78 -9.08 14.34 -10.16
C LEU A 78 -7.70 13.69 -10.31
N GLN A 79 -7.62 12.49 -10.89
CA GLN A 79 -6.37 11.77 -11.04
C GLN A 79 -5.53 12.35 -12.17
N GLN A 80 -4.21 12.32 -11.98
CA GLN A 80 -3.24 12.76 -12.97
C GLN A 80 -2.84 11.61 -13.88
N SER A 81 -2.50 11.90 -15.14
CA SER A 81 -1.96 10.87 -16.05
C SER A 81 -0.72 10.20 -15.44
N PRO A 82 -0.57 8.87 -15.50
CA PRO A 82 -1.39 7.90 -16.26
C PRO A 82 -2.62 7.35 -15.50
N HIS A 83 -2.91 7.84 -14.29
CA HIS A 83 -3.90 7.26 -13.37
C HIS A 83 -5.35 7.70 -13.61
N CYS A 84 -5.63 8.31 -14.76
CA CYS A 84 -6.98 8.76 -15.11
C CYS A 84 -7.92 7.59 -15.46
N ASN A 85 -7.37 6.47 -15.91
CA ASN A 85 -8.11 5.22 -16.19
C ASN A 85 -7.15 4.01 -16.15
N PHE A 86 -7.73 2.81 -16.06
CA PHE A 86 -6.93 1.60 -15.89
C PHE A 86 -6.19 1.20 -17.17
N GLU A 87 -6.72 1.50 -18.35
CA GLU A 87 -6.11 1.20 -19.62
C GLU A 87 -4.77 1.93 -19.81
N GLN A 88 -4.67 3.19 -19.37
CA GLN A 88 -3.42 3.95 -19.39
C GLN A 88 -2.40 3.40 -18.38
N GLU A 89 -2.85 2.99 -17.19
CA GLU A 89 -1.99 2.36 -16.19
C GLU A 89 -1.40 1.04 -16.71
N VAL A 90 -2.22 0.21 -17.37
CA VAL A 90 -1.79 -1.01 -18.04
C VAL A 90 -0.79 -0.71 -19.16
N ALA A 91 -1.03 0.30 -20.00
CA ALA A 91 -0.11 0.67 -21.07
C ALA A 91 1.26 1.11 -20.55
N VAL A 92 1.31 1.78 -19.40
CA VAL A 92 2.57 2.10 -18.73
C VAL A 92 3.24 0.82 -18.24
N LEU A 93 2.52 -0.07 -17.53
CA LEU A 93 3.08 -1.31 -17.01
C LEU A 93 3.60 -2.25 -18.10
N ASP A 94 2.89 -2.36 -19.23
CA ASP A 94 3.31 -3.16 -20.39
C ASP A 94 4.58 -2.60 -21.08
N SER A 95 4.93 -1.34 -20.83
CA SER A 95 6.21 -0.78 -21.30
C SER A 95 7.40 -1.29 -20.48
N PHE A 96 7.17 -1.70 -19.22
CA PHE A 96 8.18 -2.26 -18.32
C PHE A 96 8.22 -3.79 -18.36
N PHE A 97 7.05 -4.42 -18.41
CA PHE A 97 6.92 -5.86 -18.24
C PHE A 97 6.33 -6.54 -19.47
N LYS A 98 6.90 -7.69 -19.82
CA LYS A 98 6.35 -8.56 -20.85
C LYS A 98 5.36 -9.52 -20.23
N ASP A 99 4.39 -9.97 -21.01
CA ASP A 99 3.38 -10.96 -20.62
C ASP A 99 2.50 -10.51 -19.42
N GLY A 100 2.21 -9.21 -19.35
CA GLY A 100 1.25 -8.64 -18.41
C GLY A 100 -0.19 -9.11 -18.66
N ALA A 101 -0.96 -9.19 -17.59
CA ALA A 101 -2.38 -9.51 -17.62
C ALA A 101 -3.15 -8.55 -16.70
N ALA A 102 -4.19 -7.94 -17.25
CA ALA A 102 -5.05 -7.00 -16.55
C ALA A 102 -6.45 -7.58 -16.33
N TYR A 103 -7.00 -7.36 -15.14
CA TYR A 103 -8.28 -7.88 -14.68
C TYR A 103 -9.11 -6.76 -14.04
N CYS A 104 -10.43 -6.87 -14.20
CA CYS A 104 -11.40 -6.10 -13.43
C CYS A 104 -12.29 -7.09 -12.68
N LEU A 105 -12.20 -7.09 -11.36
CA LEU A 105 -12.99 -7.94 -10.47
C LEU A 105 -14.18 -7.15 -9.92
N GLY A 106 -15.38 -7.71 -10.00
CA GLY A 106 -16.60 -7.05 -9.57
C GLY A 106 -17.40 -6.45 -10.73
N SER A 107 -18.23 -5.45 -10.44
CA SER A 107 -19.08 -4.82 -11.45
C SER A 107 -18.50 -3.48 -11.87
N VAL A 108 -18.17 -3.34 -13.14
CA VAL A 108 -17.58 -2.11 -13.71
C VAL A 108 -18.46 -0.88 -13.46
N ASN A 109 -19.77 -1.06 -13.38
CA ASN A 109 -20.74 0.02 -13.14
C ASN A 109 -20.99 0.29 -11.63
N ARG A 110 -20.28 -0.39 -10.73
CA ARG A 110 -20.36 -0.23 -9.28
C ARG A 110 -18.94 -0.28 -8.70
N ASP A 111 -18.79 -0.95 -7.55
CA ASP A 111 -17.49 -1.25 -6.98
C ASP A 111 -16.81 -2.36 -7.77
N CYS A 112 -15.64 -2.03 -8.28
CA CYS A 112 -14.73 -2.97 -8.90
C CYS A 112 -13.31 -2.75 -8.42
N TRP A 113 -12.51 -3.80 -8.54
CA TRP A 113 -11.10 -3.80 -8.22
C TRP A 113 -10.31 -4.17 -9.46
N TYR A 114 -9.38 -3.29 -9.82
CA TYR A 114 -8.50 -3.45 -10.94
C TYR A 114 -7.20 -4.10 -10.47
N LEU A 115 -6.70 -5.05 -11.26
CA LEU A 115 -5.45 -5.76 -10.99
C LEU A 115 -4.67 -5.96 -12.28
N TYR A 116 -3.41 -5.56 -12.27
CA TYR A 116 -2.40 -5.95 -13.24
C TYR A 116 -1.39 -6.86 -12.58
N THR A 117 -1.06 -7.97 -13.24
CA THR A 117 -0.04 -8.92 -12.78
C THR A 117 0.65 -9.62 -13.94
N LEU A 118 1.79 -10.26 -13.70
CA LEU A 118 2.51 -11.01 -14.74
C LEU A 118 1.87 -12.39 -14.92
N HIS A 119 1.67 -12.80 -16.17
CA HIS A 119 1.10 -14.09 -16.45
C HIS A 119 2.17 -15.20 -16.40
N PRO A 120 2.01 -16.25 -15.58
CA PRO A 120 3.03 -17.29 -15.43
C PRO A 120 3.12 -18.26 -16.63
N LEU A 121 2.40 -18.04 -17.74
CA LEU A 121 2.27 -19.03 -18.82
C LEU A 121 3.51 -19.21 -19.72
N ARG A 122 4.62 -18.48 -19.51
CA ARG A 122 5.82 -18.61 -20.34
C ARG A 122 7.07 -19.00 -19.56
N GLY A 123 6.96 -20.01 -18.72
CA GLY A 123 8.11 -20.69 -18.12
C GLY A 123 7.68 -21.69 -17.05
N PRO A 124 8.56 -22.61 -16.61
CA PRO A 124 8.30 -23.34 -15.37
C PRO A 124 8.06 -22.29 -14.29
N ARG A 125 6.95 -22.40 -13.56
CA ARG A 125 6.74 -21.64 -12.34
C ARG A 125 8.02 -21.80 -11.52
N ARG A 126 8.87 -20.78 -11.48
CA ARG A 126 9.79 -20.59 -10.36
C ARG A 126 8.89 -20.13 -9.22
N GLY A 127 7.95 -20.99 -8.82
CA GLY A 127 7.07 -20.68 -7.73
C GLY A 127 7.96 -20.58 -6.51
N THR A 128 7.93 -19.44 -5.84
CA THR A 128 8.36 -19.38 -4.46
C THR A 128 7.62 -20.53 -3.75
N THR A 129 8.39 -21.43 -3.14
CA THR A 129 7.84 -22.48 -2.25
C THR A 129 7.35 -21.89 -0.93
N GLU A 130 7.49 -20.58 -0.78
CA GLU A 130 7.17 -19.84 0.43
C GLU A 130 5.68 -19.46 0.42
N PRO A 131 4.97 -19.73 1.53
CA PRO A 131 3.57 -19.32 1.63
C PRO A 131 3.49 -17.78 1.71
N ASP A 132 2.83 -17.16 0.73
CA ASP A 132 2.52 -15.72 0.74
C ASP A 132 1.01 -15.50 0.56
N GLN A 133 0.44 -14.59 1.33
CA GLN A 133 -1.00 -14.27 1.34
C GLN A 133 -1.20 -12.78 1.65
N THR A 134 -2.11 -12.14 0.91
CA THR A 134 -2.47 -10.73 1.11
C THR A 134 -3.98 -10.60 1.28
N LEU A 135 -4.41 -9.91 2.34
CA LEU A 135 -5.82 -9.56 2.57
C LEU A 135 -5.97 -8.04 2.57
N GLU A 136 -6.84 -7.52 1.71
CA GLU A 136 -7.20 -6.10 1.68
C GLU A 136 -8.68 -5.93 2.06
N ILE A 137 -8.95 -5.10 3.07
CA ILE A 137 -10.31 -4.73 3.48
C ILE A 137 -10.49 -3.23 3.18
N MET A 138 -11.32 -2.92 2.17
CA MET A 138 -11.61 -1.55 1.74
C MET A 138 -13.02 -1.18 2.17
N MET A 139 -13.14 -0.15 3.01
CA MET A 139 -14.40 0.24 3.65
C MET A 139 -14.78 1.67 3.26
N THR A 140 -16.07 1.93 3.10
CA THR A 140 -16.65 3.27 2.91
C THR A 140 -17.86 3.44 3.81
N ASP A 141 -18.33 4.68 3.96
CA ASP A 141 -19.56 5.00 4.71
C ASP A 141 -19.52 4.48 6.15
N LEU A 142 -18.36 4.67 6.79
CA LEU A 142 -18.08 4.30 8.16
C LEU A 142 -18.86 5.18 9.15
N ASP A 143 -19.12 4.65 10.34
CA ASP A 143 -19.85 5.34 11.40
C ASP A 143 -19.15 6.66 11.79
N PRO A 144 -19.82 7.83 11.66
CA PRO A 144 -19.24 9.12 11.99
C PRO A 144 -18.75 9.24 13.45
N GLU A 145 -19.43 8.59 14.40
CA GLU A 145 -19.03 8.61 15.82
C GLU A 145 -17.73 7.86 16.04
N ILE A 146 -17.48 6.79 15.25
CA ILE A 146 -16.20 6.06 15.29
C ILE A 146 -15.12 6.84 14.54
N MET A 147 -15.46 7.49 13.43
CA MET A 147 -14.50 8.28 12.66
C MET A 147 -13.99 9.51 13.43
N SER A 148 -14.78 10.09 14.33
CA SER A 148 -14.35 11.25 15.12
C SER A 148 -13.05 11.00 15.90
N ILE A 149 -12.78 9.76 16.32
CA ILE A 149 -11.56 9.33 17.02
C ILE A 149 -10.28 9.73 16.25
N PHE A 150 -10.32 9.75 14.92
CA PHE A 150 -9.15 10.04 14.08
C PHE A 150 -9.03 11.52 13.71
N THR A 151 -9.47 12.41 14.59
CA THR A 151 -9.33 13.86 14.49
C THR A 151 -8.42 14.40 15.60
N ARG A 152 -7.76 15.53 15.36
CA ARG A 152 -6.97 16.22 16.39
C ARG A 152 -7.82 16.88 17.48
N GLU A 153 -9.11 17.06 17.21
CA GLU A 153 -10.07 17.54 18.20
C GLU A 153 -10.35 16.47 19.26
N GLU A 154 -10.51 15.21 18.84
CA GLU A 154 -10.82 14.11 19.74
C GLU A 154 -9.59 13.43 20.33
N CYS A 155 -8.49 13.30 19.58
CA CYS A 155 -7.28 12.63 20.03
C CYS A 155 -6.05 13.54 19.93
N SER A 156 -5.28 13.57 21.01
CA SER A 156 -4.07 14.39 21.12
C SER A 156 -2.86 13.78 20.40
N SER A 157 -2.88 12.46 20.19
CA SER A 157 -1.78 11.70 19.59
C SER A 157 -2.26 10.49 18.80
N ALA A 158 -1.40 9.99 17.90
CA ALA A 158 -1.67 8.78 17.13
C ALA A 158 -1.84 7.54 18.04
N ALA A 159 -0.97 7.39 19.05
CA ALA A 159 -1.06 6.30 20.03
C ALA A 159 -2.41 6.30 20.79
N GLU A 160 -2.94 7.47 21.13
CA GLU A 160 -4.26 7.58 21.75
C GLU A 160 -5.36 7.09 20.81
N ALA A 161 -5.33 7.52 19.54
CA ALA A 161 -6.28 7.11 18.52
C ALA A 161 -6.22 5.59 18.28
N THR A 162 -5.02 5.01 18.23
CA THR A 162 -4.78 3.57 18.09
C THR A 162 -5.44 2.77 19.21
N LEU A 163 -5.27 3.19 20.47
CA LEU A 163 -5.82 2.51 21.64
C LEU A 163 -7.35 2.68 21.75
N ARG A 164 -7.86 3.89 21.50
CA ARG A 164 -9.31 4.20 21.61
C ARG A 164 -10.12 3.48 20.53
N SER A 165 -9.59 3.41 19.31
CA SER A 165 -10.24 2.70 18.19
C SER A 165 -10.16 1.18 18.30
N GLY A 166 -9.22 0.65 19.11
CA GLY A 166 -8.97 -0.79 19.24
C GLY A 166 -8.14 -1.37 18.10
N ILE A 167 -7.49 -0.54 17.27
CA ILE A 167 -6.60 -0.98 16.19
C ILE A 167 -5.43 -1.80 16.74
N ASP A 168 -4.95 -1.49 17.95
CA ASP A 168 -3.92 -2.25 18.67
C ASP A 168 -4.29 -3.74 18.87
N LYS A 169 -5.58 -4.05 18.90
CA LYS A 169 -6.10 -5.40 19.17
C LYS A 169 -6.37 -6.22 17.91
N LEU A 170 -6.36 -5.60 16.72
CA LEU A 170 -6.58 -6.32 15.46
C LEU A 170 -5.47 -7.34 15.22
N LEU A 171 -4.23 -6.96 15.52
CA LEU A 171 -3.04 -7.80 15.38
C LEU A 171 -2.11 -7.55 16.59
N PRO A 172 -2.30 -8.28 17.72
CA PRO A 172 -1.68 -7.95 19.02
C PRO A 172 -0.13 -8.03 19.03
N ASP A 173 0.46 -8.78 18.11
CA ASP A 173 1.92 -9.04 18.05
C ASP A 173 2.67 -8.13 17.08
N MET A 174 2.14 -6.93 16.84
CA MET A 174 2.74 -5.94 15.93
C MET A 174 3.50 -4.85 16.67
N ILE A 175 4.64 -4.43 16.09
CA ILE A 175 5.29 -3.16 16.37
C ILE A 175 4.59 -2.12 15.50
N ILE A 176 3.88 -1.20 16.15
CA ILE A 176 3.08 -0.17 15.47
C ILE A 176 3.94 1.10 15.27
N ASP A 177 3.94 1.59 14.04
CA ASP A 177 4.27 2.97 13.69
C ASP A 177 2.96 3.64 13.32
N ASP A 178 2.51 4.64 14.07
CA ASP A 178 1.26 5.35 13.81
C ASP A 178 1.48 6.85 13.63
N TYR A 179 0.56 7.47 12.90
CA TYR A 179 0.57 8.90 12.65
C TYR A 179 -0.86 9.45 12.56
N LEU A 180 -1.11 10.55 13.27
CA LEU A 180 -2.37 11.28 13.28
C LEU A 180 -2.16 12.59 12.52
N PHE A 181 -2.87 12.76 11.41
CA PHE A 181 -2.77 13.91 10.52
C PHE A 181 -3.54 15.11 11.08
N GLU A 182 -3.27 16.29 10.53
CA GLU A 182 -3.98 17.52 10.89
C GLU A 182 -4.79 18.05 9.69
N PRO A 183 -6.05 18.47 9.90
CA PRO A 183 -6.80 18.43 11.18
C PRO A 183 -7.30 17.02 11.55
N CYS A 184 -7.32 16.08 10.60
CA CYS A 184 -7.82 14.72 10.78
C CYS A 184 -7.15 13.74 9.83
N GLY A 185 -7.39 12.44 10.06
CA GLY A 185 -6.84 11.33 9.30
C GLY A 185 -5.81 10.58 10.12
N TYR A 186 -5.68 9.28 9.87
CA TYR A 186 -4.78 8.41 10.62
C TYR A 186 -4.15 7.38 9.68
N SER A 187 -2.89 7.04 9.91
CA SER A 187 -2.24 5.92 9.23
C SER A 187 -1.36 5.17 10.22
N MET A 188 -1.26 3.87 10.04
CA MET A 188 -0.31 3.04 10.76
C MET A 188 0.27 1.93 9.89
N ASN A 189 1.50 1.56 10.22
CA ASN A 189 2.12 0.33 9.79
C ASN A 189 2.34 -0.57 11.01
N GLY A 190 2.18 -1.87 10.83
CA GLY A 190 2.53 -2.91 11.78
C GLY A 190 3.54 -3.85 11.15
N ILE A 191 4.62 -4.15 11.88
CA ILE A 191 5.55 -5.24 11.55
C ILE A 191 5.57 -6.25 12.70
N SER A 192 5.65 -7.54 12.39
CA SER A 192 5.63 -8.58 13.42
C SER A 192 6.81 -8.45 14.39
N LYS A 193 6.54 -8.70 15.67
CA LYS A 193 7.57 -8.86 16.71
C LYS A 193 8.28 -10.21 16.64
N THR A 194 7.66 -11.22 16.01
CA THR A 194 8.13 -12.62 16.02
C THR A 194 8.82 -12.98 14.71
N GLU A 195 9.81 -13.88 14.78
CA GLU A 195 10.58 -14.40 13.63
C GLU A 195 9.84 -15.49 12.81
N GLU A 196 8.53 -15.69 13.03
CA GLU A 196 7.74 -16.65 12.24
C GLU A 196 7.32 -16.08 10.86
N GLY A 197 8.28 -15.45 10.17
CA GLY A 197 8.14 -14.82 8.87
C GLY A 197 7.50 -13.43 8.89
N PRO A 198 7.66 -12.64 7.80
CA PRO A 198 7.34 -11.22 7.82
C PRO A 198 5.83 -11.01 7.70
N LYS A 199 5.14 -10.91 8.84
CA LYS A 199 3.75 -10.43 8.88
C LYS A 199 3.77 -8.90 8.86
N LEU A 200 3.21 -8.35 7.80
CA LEU A 200 3.08 -6.91 7.57
C LEU A 200 1.62 -6.52 7.67
N ALA A 201 1.35 -5.37 8.28
CA ALA A 201 0.02 -4.78 8.32
C ALA A 201 0.12 -3.29 8.01
N SER A 202 -0.88 -2.75 7.31
CA SER A 202 -1.04 -1.31 7.09
C SER A 202 -2.52 -0.98 7.23
N VAL A 203 -2.83 0.01 8.05
CA VAL A 203 -4.17 0.57 8.17
C VAL A 203 -4.08 2.05 7.86
N SER A 204 -4.87 2.51 6.90
CA SER A 204 -4.95 3.92 6.53
C SER A 204 -6.41 4.36 6.57
N ILE A 205 -6.69 5.41 7.34
CA ILE A 205 -8.02 5.96 7.58
C ILE A 205 -8.03 7.40 7.08
N THR A 206 -8.84 7.64 6.06
CA THR A 206 -9.06 8.96 5.49
C THR A 206 -10.44 9.46 5.86
N ILE A 207 -10.51 10.61 6.52
CA ILE A 207 -11.75 11.33 6.78
C ILE A 207 -11.84 12.45 5.75
N SER A 208 -12.86 12.40 4.91
CA SER A 208 -13.16 13.47 3.95
C SER A 208 -14.35 14.26 4.48
N PHE A 209 -14.14 15.56 4.70
CA PHE A 209 -15.23 16.51 4.95
C PHE A 209 -15.92 16.92 3.65
#